data_AF-A0A7Y1XYA2-F1
#
_entry.id   AF-A0A7Y1XYA2-F1
#
_cell.length_a   1.000
_cell.length_b   1.000
_cell.length_c   1.000
_cell.angle_alpha   90.00
_cell.angle_beta   90.00
_cell.angle_gamma   90.00
#
_symmetry.space_group_name_H-M   'P 1'
#
loop_
_entity.id
_entity.type
_entity.pdbx_description
1 polymer ?
#
loop_
_entity_poly.entity_id
_entity_poly.type
_entity_poly.pdbx_seq_one_letter_code
_entity_poly.pdbx_strand_id
1 'polypeptide(L)'
;IRPSTIADPFYGYDRNTGEEVILSAPHSIGVQAEDNLPCEHPKDASKDFGRALIDKVIPHLIGTDEDQVIARASETTLDGELTEHFAYLEDYLNG
;
A
#
# COMPACT_ATOMS: atom_id res chain seq x y z
N ILE A 1 9.28 16.43 -3.00
CA ILE A 1 10.02 15.22 -3.43
C ILE A 1 9.03 14.28 -4.11
N ARG A 2 9.45 13.62 -5.20
CA ARG A 2 8.65 12.69 -6.02
C ARG A 2 9.08 11.23 -5.80
N PRO A 3 8.21 10.24 -6.10
CA PRO A 3 8.65 8.86 -6.32
C PRO A 3 9.64 8.78 -7.51
N SER A 4 10.59 7.86 -7.44
CA SER A 4 11.40 7.49 -8.61
C SER A 4 10.64 6.48 -9.47
N THR A 5 11.11 6.25 -10.69
CA THR A 5 10.47 5.29 -11.61
C THR A 5 11.51 4.26 -12.05
N ILE A 6 11.08 3.11 -12.55
CA ILE A 6 12.00 2.10 -13.10
C ILE A 6 12.92 2.69 -14.19
N ALA A 7 12.39 3.62 -14.99
CA ALA A 7 13.14 4.28 -16.08
C ALA A 7 14.14 5.33 -15.57
N ASP A 8 13.88 5.92 -14.41
CA ASP A 8 14.74 6.88 -13.73
C ASP A 8 14.77 6.57 -12.22
N PRO A 9 15.53 5.53 -11.83
CA PRO A 9 15.42 4.90 -10.51
C PRO A 9 16.13 5.67 -9.41
N PHE A 10 16.96 6.67 -9.74
CA PHE A 10 17.75 7.40 -8.77
C PHE A 10 17.65 8.91 -8.96
N TYR A 11 17.48 9.63 -7.86
CA TYR A 11 17.69 11.07 -7.79
C TYR A 11 18.56 11.43 -6.59
N GLY A 12 19.20 12.61 -6.63
CA GLY A 12 19.92 13.14 -5.48
C GLY A 12 18.98 13.93 -4.57
N TYR A 13 19.22 13.88 -3.26
CA TYR A 13 18.48 14.64 -2.26
C TYR A 13 19.45 15.40 -1.35
N ASP A 14 19.25 16.71 -1.17
CA ASP A 14 19.99 17.48 -0.18
C ASP A 14 19.16 17.62 1.10
N ARG A 15 19.65 17.03 2.19
CA ARG A 15 18.98 17.06 3.50
C ARG A 15 18.87 18.44 4.13
N ASN A 16 19.69 19.40 3.70
CA ASN A 16 19.73 20.74 4.28
C ASN A 16 18.64 21.63 3.67
N THR A 17 18.38 21.48 2.36
CA THR A 17 17.34 22.22 1.64
C THR A 17 16.03 21.46 1.57
N GLY A 18 16.07 20.13 1.64
CA GLY A 18 14.90 19.28 1.45
C GLY A 18 14.50 19.10 -0.02
N GLU A 19 15.39 19.46 -0.95
CA GLU A 19 15.13 19.48 -2.38
C GLU A 19 15.84 18.35 -3.14
N GLU A 20 15.33 18.06 -4.34
CA GLU A 20 15.98 17.15 -5.29
C GLU A 20 17.18 17.87 -5.95
N VAL A 21 18.32 17.19 -5.99
CA VAL A 21 19.58 17.68 -6.56
C VAL A 21 20.17 16.63 -7.50
N ILE A 22 21.19 17.01 -8.27
CA ILE A 22 21.93 16.05 -9.10
C ILE A 22 22.55 14.96 -8.19
N LEU A 23 22.41 13.69 -8.58
CA LEU A 23 22.85 12.52 -7.82
C LEU A 23 24.35 12.53 -7.43
N SER A 24 25.17 13.30 -8.13
CA SER A 24 26.60 13.46 -7.89
C SER A 24 26.98 14.81 -7.26
N ALA A 25 26.00 15.64 -6.88
CA ALA A 25 26.28 16.91 -6.24
C ALA A 25 26.94 16.70 -4.86
N PRO A 26 27.84 17.61 -4.42
CA PRO A 26 28.36 17.59 -3.06
C PRO A 26 27.21 17.57 -2.04
N HIS A 27 27.29 16.68 -1.06
CA HIS A 27 26.26 16.44 -0.03
C HIS A 27 24.94 15.82 -0.51
N SER A 28 24.83 15.42 -1.77
CA SER A 28 23.66 14.67 -2.25
C SER A 28 23.60 13.27 -1.62
N ILE A 29 22.38 12.86 -1.26
CA ILE A 29 22.02 11.50 -0.87
C ILE A 29 21.31 10.87 -2.06
N GLY A 30 21.80 9.74 -2.55
CA GLY A 30 21.10 9.00 -3.60
C GLY A 30 19.85 8.31 -3.06
N VAL A 31 18.72 8.53 -3.71
CA VAL A 31 17.42 7.97 -3.31
C VAL A 31 16.84 7.16 -4.47
N GLN A 32 16.45 5.91 -4.16
CA GLN A 32 15.57 5.08 -4.97
C GLN A 32 14.26 4.91 -4.19
N ALA A 33 13.20 5.50 -4.71
CA ALA A 33 11.87 5.55 -4.11
C ALA A 33 10.82 5.10 -5.14
N GLU A 34 11.04 3.93 -5.75
CA GLU A 34 10.07 3.29 -6.62
C GLU A 34 8.91 2.77 -5.77
N ASP A 35 7.70 3.24 -6.07
CA ASP A 35 6.49 2.95 -5.29
C ASP A 35 5.79 1.64 -5.71
N ASN A 36 6.25 1.00 -6.79
CA ASN A 36 5.66 -0.19 -7.39
C ASN A 36 6.61 -1.41 -7.41
N LEU A 37 7.69 -1.42 -6.61
CA LEU A 37 8.68 -2.51 -6.58
C LEU A 37 8.13 -3.95 -6.49
N PRO A 38 7.01 -4.26 -5.82
CA PRO A 38 6.43 -5.61 -5.87
C PRO A 38 6.08 -6.09 -7.29
N CYS A 39 5.76 -5.15 -8.19
CA CYS A 39 5.42 -5.43 -9.59
C CYS A 39 6.66 -5.70 -10.47
N GLU A 40 7.87 -5.46 -9.99
CA GLU A 40 9.12 -5.71 -10.72
C GLU A 40 9.52 -7.19 -10.74
N HIS A 41 8.98 -8.00 -9.81
CA HIS A 41 9.02 -9.46 -9.89
C HIS A 41 7.59 -10.05 -9.89
N PRO A 42 6.79 -9.73 -10.92
CA PRO A 42 5.32 -9.84 -10.87
C PRO A 42 4.86 -11.29 -10.68
N LYS A 43 5.63 -12.25 -11.18
CA LYS A 43 5.34 -13.67 -11.07
C LYS A 43 5.41 -14.16 -9.62
N ASP A 44 6.41 -13.76 -8.87
CA ASP A 44 6.58 -14.26 -7.50
C ASP A 44 5.72 -13.47 -6.52
N ALA A 45 5.58 -12.15 -6.72
CA ALA A 45 4.61 -11.34 -5.97
C ALA A 45 3.17 -11.88 -6.12
N SER A 46 2.75 -12.24 -7.34
CA SER A 46 1.42 -12.83 -7.57
C SER A 46 1.24 -14.17 -6.87
N LYS A 47 2.27 -15.04 -6.88
CA LYS A 47 2.21 -16.33 -6.18
C LYS A 47 2.12 -16.17 -4.67
N ASP A 48 2.91 -15.27 -4.10
CA ASP A 48 2.96 -15.08 -2.66
C ASP A 48 1.70 -14.39 -2.16
N PHE A 49 1.18 -13.40 -2.90
CA PHE A 49 -0.15 -12.84 -2.66
C PHE A 49 -1.24 -13.93 -2.72
N GLY A 50 -1.24 -14.75 -3.78
CA GLY A 50 -2.20 -15.83 -3.94
C GLY A 50 -2.17 -16.84 -2.80
N ARG A 51 -0.98 -17.23 -2.34
CA ARG A 51 -0.81 -18.10 -1.16
C ARG A 51 -1.35 -17.45 0.11
N ALA A 52 -1.02 -16.18 0.35
CA ALA A 52 -1.54 -15.46 1.50
C ALA A 52 -3.08 -15.38 1.47
N LEU A 53 -3.68 -15.11 0.32
CA LEU A 53 -5.13 -15.08 0.16
C LEU A 53 -5.74 -16.46 0.50
N ILE A 54 -5.20 -17.54 -0.07
CA ILE A 54 -5.66 -18.91 0.15
C ILE A 54 -5.51 -19.31 1.62
N ASP A 55 -4.38 -19.02 2.24
CA ASP A 55 -4.06 -19.51 3.58
C ASP A 55 -4.67 -18.64 4.70
N LYS A 56 -4.88 -17.34 4.44
CA LYS A 56 -5.22 -16.35 5.48
C LYS A 56 -6.57 -15.66 5.30
N VAL A 57 -7.20 -15.76 4.12
CA VAL A 57 -8.46 -15.04 3.85
C VAL A 57 -9.56 -16.02 3.48
N ILE A 58 -9.32 -16.93 2.53
CA ILE A 58 -10.34 -17.87 2.05
C ILE A 58 -11.02 -18.67 3.18
N PRO A 59 -10.31 -19.20 4.20
CA PRO A 59 -10.94 -19.97 5.28
C PRO A 59 -11.99 -19.16 6.05
N HIS A 60 -11.70 -17.88 6.30
CA HIS A 60 -12.61 -16.96 6.99
C HIS A 60 -13.74 -16.47 6.08
N LEU A 61 -13.49 -16.38 4.78
CA LEU A 61 -14.47 -15.92 3.79
C LEU A 61 -15.57 -16.95 3.53
N ILE A 62 -15.22 -18.24 3.42
CA ILE A 62 -16.18 -19.31 3.10
C ILE A 62 -16.63 -20.08 4.34
N GLY A 63 -15.85 -20.03 5.42
CA GLY A 63 -16.10 -20.72 6.68
C GLY A 63 -16.62 -19.76 7.75
N THR A 64 -16.12 -19.93 8.97
CA THR A 64 -16.40 -19.05 10.10
C THR A 64 -15.33 -17.96 10.22
N ASP A 65 -15.77 -16.71 10.40
CA ASP A 65 -14.88 -15.57 10.60
C ASP A 65 -14.54 -15.37 12.09
N GLU A 66 -14.01 -16.40 12.74
CA GLU A 66 -13.73 -16.37 14.19
C GLU A 66 -12.74 -15.27 14.59
N ASP A 67 -11.75 -15.02 13.74
CA ASP A 67 -10.73 -13.99 13.93
C ASP A 67 -11.16 -12.60 13.42
N GLN A 68 -12.42 -12.47 12.98
CA GLN A 68 -13.01 -11.22 12.47
C GLN A 68 -12.15 -10.59 11.36
N VAL A 69 -11.58 -11.42 10.48
CA VAL A 69 -10.75 -10.99 9.35
C VAL A 69 -11.64 -10.34 8.30
N ILE A 70 -12.77 -10.96 7.97
CA ILE A 70 -13.70 -10.43 6.97
C ILE A 70 -14.42 -9.21 7.55
N ALA A 71 -14.93 -9.31 8.79
CA ALA A 71 -15.61 -8.20 9.45
C ALA A 71 -14.76 -6.92 9.49
N ARG A 72 -13.47 -7.02 9.82
CA ARG A 72 -12.55 -5.86 9.82
C ARG A 72 -12.13 -5.40 8.42
N ALA A 73 -12.23 -6.26 7.42
CA ALA A 73 -11.94 -5.92 6.02
C ALA A 73 -13.17 -5.37 5.28
N SER A 74 -14.36 -5.42 5.88
CA SER A 74 -15.60 -4.90 5.30
C SER A 74 -15.89 -3.48 5.77
N GLU A 75 -15.67 -2.52 4.86
CA GLU A 75 -15.97 -1.10 5.11
C GLU A 75 -17.48 -0.85 5.27
N THR A 76 -18.29 -1.58 4.52
CA THR A 76 -19.75 -1.45 4.52
C THR A 76 -20.45 -2.76 4.88
N THR A 77 -21.65 -2.61 5.42
CA THR A 77 -22.66 -3.65 5.53
C THR A 77 -23.19 -4.02 4.14
N LEU A 78 -23.93 -5.12 4.05
CA LEU A 78 -24.57 -5.55 2.80
C LEU A 78 -25.67 -4.57 2.33
N ASP A 79 -26.17 -3.72 3.21
CA ASP A 79 -27.14 -2.68 2.88
C ASP A 79 -26.47 -1.37 2.40
N GLY A 80 -25.14 -1.32 2.37
CA GLY A 80 -24.35 -0.19 1.88
C GLY A 80 -23.94 0.82 2.95
N GLU A 81 -24.44 0.67 4.19
CA GLU A 81 -24.07 1.53 5.32
C GLU A 81 -22.69 1.19 5.86
N LEU A 82 -21.95 2.16 6.40
CA LEU A 82 -20.65 1.91 7.06
C LEU A 82 -20.79 0.90 8.20
N THR A 83 -19.79 0.01 8.34
CA THR A 83 -19.70 -0.83 9.54
C THR A 83 -19.20 -0.02 10.74
N GLU A 84 -19.45 -0.51 11.96
CA GLU A 84 -19.06 0.17 13.20
C GLU A 84 -17.55 0.51 13.23
N HIS A 85 -16.71 -0.36 12.69
CA HIS A 85 -15.27 -0.13 12.63
C HIS A 85 -14.88 1.08 11.78
N PHE A 86 -15.66 1.38 10.74
CA PHE A 86 -15.41 2.45 9.78
C PHE A 86 -16.33 3.66 9.99
N ALA A 87 -17.14 3.69 11.05
CA ALA A 87 -18.05 4.79 11.36
C ALA A 87 -17.37 6.17 11.46
N TYR A 88 -16.05 6.21 11.70
CA TYR A 88 -15.27 7.46 11.67
C TYR A 88 -15.16 8.11 10.29
N LEU A 89 -15.55 7.41 9.21
CA LEU A 89 -15.59 7.91 7.84
C LEU A 89 -16.92 8.58 7.47
N GLU A 90 -17.89 8.64 8.40
CA GLU A 90 -19.22 9.22 8.14
C GLU A 90 -19.14 10.68 7.67
N ASP A 91 -18.28 11.49 8.29
CA ASP A 91 -18.07 12.89 7.86
C ASP A 91 -17.53 12.97 6.42
N TYR A 92 -16.63 12.04 6.03
CA TYR A 92 -16.08 11.99 4.68
C TYR A 92 -17.14 11.61 3.63
N LEU A 93 -18.10 10.75 3.97
CA LEU A 93 -19.22 10.39 3.10
C LEU A 93 -20.19 11.56 2.90
N ASN A 94 -20.40 12.36 3.94
CA ASN A 94 -21.38 13.45 3.94
C ASN A 94 -20.86 14.76 3.28
N GLY A 95 -19.54 14.91 3.10
CA GLY A 95 -18.92 16.03 2.40
C GLY A 95 -18.72 17.28 3.26
#